data_AF-A0A2M7B3B5-F1
#
_entry.id   AF-A0A2M7B3B5-F1
#
_cell.length_a   1.000
_cell.length_b   1.000
_cell.length_c   1.000
_cell.angle_alpha   90.00
_cell.angle_beta   90.00
_cell.angle_gamma   90.00
#
_symmetry.space_group_name_H-M   'P 1'
#
loop_
_entity.id
_entity.type
_entity.pdbx_description
1 polymer ?
#
loop_
_entity_poly.entity_id
_entity_poly.type
_entity_poly.pdbx_seq_one_letter_code
_entity_poly.pdbx_strand_id
1 'polypeptide(L)' 'MTVTAFDRQNNFDLSQMLRIVAFPYIQVMLYSEAYQTMLASESILRKEWDTPEEDAAWANL' A
#
# COMPACT_ATOMS: atom_id res chain seq x y z
N MET A 1 52.09 -0.48 -9.48
CA MET A 1 50.93 -1.24 -10.03
C MET A 1 49.87 -1.28 -8.94
N THR A 2 49.04 -0.25 -8.85
CA THR A 2 48.05 -0.09 -7.77
C THR A 2 46.68 -0.49 -8.31
N VAL A 3 46.31 -1.76 -8.10
CA VAL A 3 44.92 -2.20 -8.23
C VAL A 3 44.21 -1.73 -6.97
N THR A 4 43.75 -0.48 -6.95
CA THR A 4 42.88 0.03 -5.90
C THR A 4 41.44 -0.15 -6.31
N ALA A 5 40.86 -1.22 -5.76
CA ALA A 5 39.46 -1.36 -5.37
C ALA A 5 38.40 -1.08 -6.44
N PHE A 6 38.03 -2.14 -7.15
CA PHE A 6 36.64 -2.31 -7.59
C PHE A 6 35.81 -2.65 -6.34
N ASP A 7 35.49 -1.63 -5.54
CA ASP A 7 34.61 -1.81 -4.39
C ASP A 7 33.15 -1.79 -4.87
N ARG A 8 32.67 -2.99 -5.23
CA ARG A 8 31.30 -3.28 -5.62
C ARG A 8 30.42 -3.48 -4.37
N GLN A 9 30.57 -2.64 -3.35
CA GLN A 9 29.64 -2.66 -2.22
C GLN A 9 28.38 -1.87 -2.64
N ASN A 10 27.49 -2.55 -3.36
CA ASN A 10 26.12 -2.14 -3.63
C ASN A 10 25.36 -2.00 -2.30
N ASN A 11 25.54 -0.89 -1.59
CA ASN A 11 24.70 -0.50 -0.46
C ASN A 11 23.38 0.07 -0.99
N PHE A 12 22.58 -0.79 -1.62
CA PHE A 12 21.18 -0.49 -1.87
C PHE A 12 20.43 -0.68 -0.55
N ASP A 13 20.21 0.44 0.16
CA ASP A 13 19.36 0.46 1.34
C ASP A 13 17.89 0.17 0.94
N LEU A 14 17.17 -0.53 1.82
CA LEU A 14 15.74 -0.85 1.66
C LEU A 14 14.92 0.42 1.45
N SER A 15 15.31 1.55 2.05
CA SER A 15 14.67 2.85 1.82
C SER A 15 14.81 3.33 0.37
N GLN A 16 15.96 3.07 -0.27
CA GLN A 16 16.18 3.40 -1.68
C GLN A 16 15.44 2.44 -2.61
N MET A 17 15.39 1.15 -2.26
CA MET A 17 14.60 0.17 -3.00
C MET A 17 13.10 0.47 -2.96
N LEU A 18 12.56 0.82 -1.78
CA LEU A 18 11.17 1.23 -1.63
C LEU A 18 10.84 2.46 -2.48
N ARG A 19 11.75 3.44 -2.58
CA ARG A 19 11.55 4.62 -3.45
C ARG A 19 11.51 4.25 -4.94
N ILE A 20 12.36 3.35 -5.40
CA ILE A 20 12.43 2.99 -6.83
C ILE A 20 11.25 2.10 -7.23
N VAL A 21 10.87 1.15 -6.37
CA VAL A 21 9.87 0.12 -6.72
C VAL A 21 8.47 0.51 -6.26
N ALA A 22 8.31 1.00 -5.03
CA ALA A 22 6.98 1.23 -4.47
C ALA A 22 6.36 2.55 -4.94
N PHE A 23 7.16 3.61 -5.13
CA PHE A 23 6.66 4.93 -5.53
C PHE A 23 5.85 4.92 -6.86
N PRO A 24 6.32 4.28 -7.95
CA PRO A 24 5.53 4.21 -9.19
C PRO A 24 4.26 3.35 -9.03
N TYR A 25 4.32 2.27 -8.24
CA TYR A 25 3.15 1.42 -7.97
C TYR A 25 2.07 2.16 -7.18
N ILE A 26 2.46 2.94 -6.17
CA ILE A 26 1.53 3.73 -5.36
C ILE A 26 0.88 4.81 -6.22
N GLN A 27 1.62 5.48 -7.12
CA GLN A 27 1.00 6.44 -8.04
C GLN A 27 -0.05 5.78 -8.93
N VAL A 28 0.27 4.66 -9.57
CA VAL A 28 -0.69 3.96 -10.46
C VAL A 28 -1.94 3.53 -9.70
N MET A 29 -1.79 3.04 -8.47
CA MET A 29 -2.93 2.69 -7.61
C MET A 29 -3.77 3.92 -7.23
N LEU A 30 -3.14 5.04 -6.87
CA LEU A 30 -3.85 6.28 -6.52
C LEU A 30 -4.60 6.90 -7.71
N TYR A 31 -4.13 6.74 -8.96
CA TYR A 31 -4.82 7.23 -10.16
C TYR A 31 -5.89 6.26 -10.69
N SER A 32 -6.00 5.05 -10.14
CA SER A 32 -7.03 4.10 -10.54
C SER A 32 -8.42 4.57 -10.08
N GLU A 33 -9.34 4.75 -11.03
CA GLU A 33 -10.74 5.09 -10.73
C GLU A 33 -11.41 4.05 -9.81
N ALA A 34 -11.03 2.76 -9.96
CA ALA A 34 -11.51 1.69 -9.11
C ALA A 34 -11.03 1.87 -7.65
N TYR A 35 -9.78 2.29 -7.47
CA TYR A 35 -9.23 2.56 -6.14
C TYR A 35 -9.89 3.79 -5.49
N GLN A 36 -10.10 4.86 -6.27
CA GLN A 36 -10.81 6.05 -5.78
C GLN A 36 -12.26 5.74 -5.41
N THR A 37 -12.94 4.92 -6.20
CA THR A 37 -14.29 4.46 -5.91
C THR A 37 -14.34 3.59 -4.66
N MET A 38 -13.39 2.66 -4.50
CA MET A 38 -13.25 1.83 -3.30
C MET A 38 -13.08 2.69 -2.04
N LEU A 39 -12.21 3.71 -2.07
CA LEU A 39 -12.03 4.65 -0.96
C LEU A 39 -13.29 5.48 -0.69
N ALA A 40 -13.98 5.95 -1.73
CA ALA A 40 -15.23 6.68 -1.56
C ALA A 40 -16.31 5.79 -0.90
N SER A 41 -16.38 4.52 -1.32
CA SER A 41 -17.28 3.51 -0.74
C SER A 41 -16.95 3.22 0.73
N GLU A 42 -15.70 3.33 1.16
CA GLU A 42 -15.29 3.05 2.55
C GLU A 42 -16.13 3.85 3.57
N SER A 43 -16.33 5.14 3.31
CA SER A 43 -17.08 6.02 4.22
C SER A 43 -18.56 5.63 4.35
N ILE A 44 -19.16 5.18 3.26
CA ILE A 44 -20.56 4.73 3.22
C ILE A 44 -20.67 3.35 3.87
N LEU A 45 -19.79 2.42 3.49
CA LEU A 45 -19.76 1.07 4.03
C LEU A 45 -19.58 1.08 5.54
N ARG A 46 -18.69 1.94 6.07
CA ARG A 46 -18.52 2.07 7.52
C ARG A 46 -19.81 2.46 8.22
N LYS A 47 -20.58 3.39 7.66
CA LYS A 47 -21.85 3.83 8.25
C LYS A 47 -22.92 2.73 8.24
N GLU A 48 -23.00 1.97 7.15
CA GLU A 48 -23.99 0.90 7.00
C GLU A 48 -23.61 -0.35 7.82
N TRP A 49 -22.31 -0.59 8.00
CA TRP A 49 -21.80 -1.78 8.68
C TRP A 49 -21.64 -1.61 10.19
N ASP A 50 -21.44 -0.38 10.67
CA ASP A 50 -21.34 -0.03 12.09
C ASP A 50 -22.75 0.13 12.72
N THR A 51 -23.59 -0.90 12.51
CA THR A 51 -24.95 -0.98 13.04
C THR A 51 -25.07 -2.18 13.99
N PRO A 52 -25.82 -2.05 15.09
CA PRO A 52 -25.96 -3.13 16.07
C PRO A 52 -26.65 -4.38 15.48
N GLU A 53 -27.44 -4.21 14.41
CA GLU A 53 -28.05 -5.31 13.66
C GLU A 53 -27.01 -6.16 12.92
N GLU A 54 -26.03 -5.52 12.28
CA GLU A 54 -24.90 -6.22 11.66
C GLU A 54 -24.05 -6.88 12.75
N ASP A 55 -23.70 -6.18 13.83
CA ASP A 55 -22.95 -6.80 14.95
C ASP A 55 -23.63 -8.09 15.47
N ALA A 56 -24.96 -8.09 15.59
CA ALA A 56 -25.73 -9.27 15.99
C ALA A 56 -25.79 -10.37 14.91
N ALA A 57 -25.82 -10.00 13.63
CA ALA A 57 -25.80 -10.94 12.51
C ALA A 57 -24.45 -11.67 12.42
N TRP A 58 -23.35 -10.95 12.65
CA TRP A 58 -22.00 -11.51 12.61
C TRP A 58 -21.61 -12.25 13.90
N ALA A 59 -22.23 -11.94 15.03
CA ALA A 59 -22.00 -12.65 16.30
C ALA A 59 -22.35 -14.15 16.27
N ASN A 60 -23.10 -14.60 15.26
CA ASN A 60 -23.55 -15.99 15.11
C ASN A 60 -22.93 -16.72 13.89
N LEU A 61 -21.89 -16.13 13.28
CA LEU A 61 -21.10 -16.73 12.19
C LEU A 61 -19.77 -17.28 12.71
#